data_AF-M7AU62-F1
#
_entry.id   AF-M7AU62-F1
#
_cell.length_a   1.000
_cell.length_b   1.000
_cell.length_c   1.000
_cell.angle_alpha   90.00
_cell.angle_beta   90.00
_cell.angle_gamma   90.00
#
_symmetry.space_group_name_H-M   'P 1'
#
loop_
_entity.id
_entity.type
_entity.pdbx_description
1 polymer ?
#
loop_
_entity_poly.entity_id
_entity_poly.type
_entity_poly.pdbx_seq_one_letter_code
_entity_poly.pdbx_strand_id
1 'polypeptide(L)'
;MGEVVSVIGLAAVEGPPGRAQPANNTFTYEESCAAPRLTGPCRAAFPRWYYDPAAGACKQFVYGGCKGNKNNYLQEELCLRQCRGAAGEGDACPPEPLAVALAVLLAVLVAVLLGSVVIFFVWLCRRSQELSLSVPWSPLDDKEYLMSNAYTL
;
A
#
# COMPACT_ATOMS: atom_id res chain seq x y z
N MET A 1 18.93 41.57 71.97
CA MET A 1 17.64 41.54 71.28
C MET A 1 17.89 42.11 69.89
N GLY A 2 18.24 41.23 68.94
CA GLY A 2 18.59 41.61 67.58
C GLY A 2 17.34 41.72 66.71
N GLU A 3 17.30 42.76 65.89
CA GLU A 3 16.25 43.02 64.91
C GLU A 3 16.30 42.01 63.75
N VAL A 4 15.13 41.59 63.27
CA VAL A 4 14.98 41.06 61.91
C VAL A 4 13.86 41.84 61.23
N VAL A 5 14.27 42.69 60.29
CA VAL A 5 13.39 43.45 59.41
C VAL A 5 12.97 42.56 58.22
N SER A 6 11.65 42.56 58.00
CA SER A 6 10.84 42.10 56.86
C SER A 6 11.48 42.23 55.47
N VAL A 7 11.26 41.25 54.55
CA VAL A 7 10.56 41.48 53.25
C VAL A 7 10.09 40.15 52.59
N ILE A 8 8.77 40.02 52.38
CA ILE A 8 7.99 39.47 51.26
C ILE A 8 8.60 38.41 50.33
N GLY A 9 7.88 37.30 50.14
CA GLY A 9 7.95 36.47 48.92
C GLY A 9 6.66 35.67 48.70
N LEU A 10 5.83 36.08 47.73
CA LEU A 10 4.75 35.23 47.20
C LEU A 10 5.39 34.01 46.55
N ALA A 11 5.18 32.82 47.13
CA ALA A 11 5.43 31.58 46.43
C ALA A 11 4.35 31.41 45.35
N ALA A 12 4.70 31.69 44.09
CA ALA A 12 3.97 31.13 42.97
C ALA A 12 4.01 29.61 43.12
N VAL A 13 2.84 28.97 43.24
CA VAL A 13 2.74 27.52 43.04
C VAL A 13 2.94 27.30 41.55
N GLU A 14 4.20 27.15 41.14
CA GLU A 14 4.53 26.51 39.88
C GLU A 14 3.93 25.10 39.96
N GLY A 15 2.89 24.86 39.15
CA GLY A 15 2.39 23.51 38.92
C GLY A 15 3.54 22.60 38.51
N PRO A 16 3.45 21.28 38.76
CA PRO A 16 4.54 20.37 38.46
C PRO A 16 4.94 20.58 36.99
N PRO A 17 6.23 20.79 36.69
CA PRO A 17 6.68 20.79 35.32
C PRO A 17 6.25 19.46 34.74
N GLY A 18 5.42 19.50 33.70
CA GLY A 18 5.10 18.34 32.90
C GLY A 18 6.42 17.69 32.54
N ARG A 19 6.76 16.61 33.23
CA ARG A 19 7.93 15.81 32.90
C ARG A 19 7.65 15.28 31.52
N ALA A 20 8.33 15.86 30.53
CA ALA A 20 8.57 15.24 29.25
C ALA A 20 8.96 13.80 29.54
N GLN A 21 8.08 12.86 29.20
CA GLN A 21 8.43 11.45 29.23
C GLN A 21 9.60 11.28 28.26
N PRO A 22 10.75 10.73 28.70
CA PRO A 22 11.69 10.18 27.75
C PRO A 22 10.99 8.95 27.16
N ALA A 23 10.41 9.11 25.97
CA ALA A 23 10.05 7.98 25.13
C ALA A 23 11.37 7.36 24.63
N ASN A 24 12.08 6.66 25.51
CA ASN A 24 13.17 5.81 25.09
C ASN A 24 12.55 4.51 24.54
N ASN A 25 11.95 4.60 23.36
CA ASN A 25 11.55 3.45 22.56
C ASN A 25 12.81 2.78 22.01
N THR A 26 13.58 2.14 22.89
CA THR A 26 14.70 1.27 22.50
C THR A 26 14.12 -0.05 22.04
N PHE A 27 13.54 -0.03 20.84
CA PHE A 27 13.35 -1.26 20.09
C PHE A 27 14.72 -1.82 19.74
N THR A 28 15.03 -3.00 20.27
CA THR A 28 16.29 -3.70 19.98
C THR A 28 15.93 -4.96 19.22
N TYR A 29 16.45 -5.09 18.00
CA TYR A 29 16.21 -6.26 17.15
C TYR A 29 16.65 -7.56 17.85
N GLU A 30 17.77 -7.53 18.56
CA GLU A 30 18.26 -8.68 19.31
C GLU A 30 17.25 -9.21 20.34
N GLU A 31 16.59 -8.32 21.07
CA GLU A 31 15.62 -8.72 22.11
C GLU A 31 14.26 -9.10 21.53
N SER A 32 13.85 -8.44 20.46
CA SER A 32 12.50 -8.52 19.93
C SER A 32 12.36 -9.55 18.80
N CYS A 33 13.45 -9.85 18.10
CA CYS A 33 13.42 -10.65 16.87
C CYS A 33 14.45 -11.79 16.89
N ALA A 34 15.66 -11.56 17.39
CA ALA A 34 16.70 -12.59 17.42
C ALA A 34 16.63 -13.50 18.66
N ALA A 35 16.02 -13.02 19.76
CA ALA A 35 15.90 -13.78 21.00
C ALA A 35 15.11 -15.08 20.79
N PRO A 36 15.47 -16.20 21.44
CA PRO A 36 14.76 -17.46 21.30
C PRO A 36 13.34 -17.39 21.87
N ARG A 37 12.42 -18.23 21.39
CA ARG A 37 11.08 -18.36 21.98
C ARG A 37 11.17 -18.71 23.48
N LEU A 38 10.37 -18.05 24.31
CA LEU A 38 10.38 -18.26 25.77
C LEU A 38 8.97 -18.50 26.32
N THR A 39 8.69 -19.74 26.75
CA THR A 39 7.41 -20.10 27.39
C THR A 39 7.26 -19.49 28.78
N GLY A 40 8.35 -19.34 29.54
CA GLY A 40 8.30 -18.84 30.92
C GLY A 40 7.83 -19.89 31.93
N PRO A 41 7.80 -19.55 33.24
CA PRO A 41 7.54 -20.53 34.31
C PRO A 41 6.05 -20.76 34.61
N CYS A 42 5.17 -19.88 34.13
CA CYS A 42 3.73 -20.06 34.29
C CYS A 42 3.18 -21.18 33.38
N ARG A 43 2.03 -21.75 33.74
CA ARG A 43 1.47 -22.97 33.11
C ARG A 43 0.18 -22.72 32.30
N ALA A 44 -0.10 -21.48 31.93
CA ALA A 44 -1.18 -21.21 30.98
C ALA A 44 -0.74 -21.58 29.54
N ALA A 45 -1.69 -21.71 28.62
CA ALA A 45 -1.42 -22.06 27.23
C ALA A 45 -1.90 -20.95 26.30
N PHE A 46 -1.09 -19.89 26.17
CA PHE A 46 -1.39 -18.81 25.24
C PHE A 46 -0.69 -19.05 23.90
N PRO A 47 -1.42 -19.23 22.79
CA PRO A 47 -0.80 -19.28 21.46
C PRO A 47 -0.22 -17.90 21.14
N ARG A 48 1.06 -17.87 20.78
CA ARG A 48 1.82 -16.67 20.45
C ARG A 48 2.74 -16.94 19.27
N TRP A 49 3.26 -15.87 18.69
CA TRP A 49 4.20 -15.90 17.56
C TRP A 49 5.56 -15.41 18.01
N TYR A 50 6.62 -16.04 17.51
CA TYR A 50 7.99 -15.57 17.66
C TYR A 50 8.67 -15.58 16.29
N TYR A 51 9.60 -14.65 16.08
CA TYR A 51 10.41 -14.61 14.87
C TYR A 51 11.58 -15.58 14.98
N ASP A 52 11.74 -16.41 13.95
CA ASP A 52 12.88 -17.29 13.79
C ASP A 52 13.82 -16.69 12.73
N PRO A 53 14.93 -16.03 13.11
CA PRO A 53 15.82 -15.37 12.17
C PRO A 53 16.53 -16.36 11.24
N ALA A 54 16.69 -17.62 11.63
CA ALA A 54 17.29 -18.64 10.78
C ALA A 54 16.33 -19.10 9.66
N ALA A 55 15.04 -19.12 9.95
CA ALA A 55 14.00 -19.41 8.96
C ALA A 55 13.50 -18.15 8.22
N GLY A 56 13.82 -16.95 8.71
CA GLY A 56 13.29 -15.69 8.20
C GLY A 56 11.77 -15.56 8.33
N ALA A 57 11.17 -16.24 9.31
CA ALA A 57 9.72 -16.39 9.40
C ALA A 57 9.21 -16.38 10.85
N CYS A 58 7.96 -15.96 11.05
CA CYS A 58 7.28 -16.05 12.34
C CYS A 58 6.66 -17.44 12.51
N LYS A 59 6.87 -18.06 13.68
CA LYS A 59 6.35 -19.39 14.01
C LYS A 59 5.53 -19.33 15.30
N GLN A 60 4.54 -20.21 15.40
CA GLN A 60 3.72 -20.31 16.61
C GLN A 60 4.46 -21.04 17.74
N PHE A 61 4.20 -20.62 18.97
CA PHE A 61 4.61 -21.30 20.18
C PHE A 61 3.60 -21.07 21.32
N VAL A 62 3.71 -21.87 22.38
CA VAL A 62 2.87 -21.72 23.57
C VAL A 62 3.62 -20.90 24.63
N TYR A 63 3.02 -19.77 25.02
CA TYR A 63 3.47 -18.91 26.10
C TYR A 63 2.74 -19.24 27.40
N GLY A 64 3.51 -19.41 28.48
CA GLY A 64 3.05 -19.76 29.82
C GLY A 64 2.27 -18.66 30.52
N GLY A 65 2.32 -17.43 30.02
CA GLY A 65 1.56 -16.28 30.56
C GLY A 65 2.37 -15.31 31.43
N CYS A 66 3.60 -15.67 31.82
CA CYS A 66 4.46 -14.75 32.58
C CYS A 66 5.95 -14.91 32.23
N LYS A 67 6.72 -13.83 32.47
CA LYS A 67 8.18 -13.75 32.28
C LYS A 67 8.66 -14.23 30.90
N GLY A 68 7.92 -13.92 29.84
CA GLY A 68 8.38 -14.04 28.46
C GLY A 68 9.38 -12.95 28.10
N ASN A 69 10.04 -13.09 26.95
CA ASN A 69 10.88 -12.05 26.35
C ASN A 69 10.09 -11.22 25.33
N LYS A 70 10.76 -10.26 24.65
CA LYS A 70 10.12 -9.35 23.69
C LYS A 70 9.79 -10.03 22.34
N ASN A 71 10.45 -11.14 22.00
CA ASN A 71 10.10 -11.97 20.85
C ASN A 71 8.84 -12.83 21.12
N ASN A 72 7.73 -12.16 21.38
CA ASN A 72 6.43 -12.74 21.72
C ASN A 72 5.30 -11.83 21.25
N TYR A 73 4.64 -12.22 20.17
CA TYR A 73 3.61 -11.45 19.48
C TYR A 73 2.26 -12.17 19.51
N LEU A 74 1.17 -11.41 19.51
CA LEU A 74 -0.18 -11.97 19.50
C LEU A 74 -0.62 -12.43 18.10
N GLN A 75 -0.20 -11.71 17.06
CA GLN A 75 -0.57 -11.93 15.67
C GLN A 75 0.69 -12.14 14.84
N GLU A 76 0.59 -12.95 13.78
CA GLU A 76 1.69 -13.24 12.87
C GLU A 76 2.14 -11.96 12.14
N GLU A 77 1.17 -11.15 11.71
CA GLU A 77 1.39 -9.92 10.97
C GLU A 77 2.19 -8.91 11.79
N LEU A 78 1.93 -8.83 13.10
CA LEU A 78 2.70 -7.95 13.99
C LEU A 78 4.14 -8.43 14.13
N CYS A 79 4.36 -9.74 14.26
CA CYS A 79 5.70 -10.33 14.30
C CYS A 79 6.47 -10.05 13.00
N LEU A 80 5.85 -10.30 11.85
CA LEU A 80 6.47 -10.09 10.54
C LEU A 80 6.75 -8.60 10.30
N ARG A 81 5.80 -7.72 10.58
CA ARG A 81 5.99 -6.26 10.45
C ARG A 81 7.16 -5.77 11.29
N GLN A 82 7.30 -6.29 12.51
CA GLN A 82 8.35 -5.84 13.43
C GLN A 82 9.74 -6.37 13.06
N CYS A 83 9.84 -7.61 12.59
CA CYS A 83 11.12 -8.30 12.45
C CYS A 83 11.60 -8.47 11.01
N ARG A 84 10.69 -8.58 10.03
CA ARG A 84 11.06 -8.77 8.63
C ARG A 84 11.62 -7.50 7.98
N GLY A 85 11.09 -6.33 8.36
CA GLY A 85 11.54 -5.03 7.83
C GLY A 85 12.88 -4.52 8.37
N ALA A 86 13.45 -5.17 9.39
CA ALA A 86 14.72 -4.80 9.99
C ALA A 86 15.92 -5.54 9.38
N ALA A 87 15.69 -6.62 8.63
CA ALA A 87 16.75 -7.53 8.16
C ALA A 87 17.05 -7.45 6.65
N GLY A 88 16.37 -6.59 5.89
CA GLY A 88 16.63 -6.47 4.46
C GLY A 88 15.78 -5.41 3.79
N GLU A 89 16.46 -4.45 3.20
CA GLU A 89 15.92 -3.52 2.23
C GLU A 89 15.34 -4.30 1.04
N GLY A 90 14.08 -4.03 0.69
CA GLY A 90 13.46 -4.48 -0.55
C GLY A 90 12.76 -5.85 -0.51
N ASP A 91 11.57 -5.91 0.06
CA ASP A 91 10.39 -6.27 -0.73
C ASP A 91 9.11 -5.99 0.06
N ALA A 92 8.19 -5.32 -0.64
CA ALA A 92 7.07 -4.61 -0.09
C ALA A 92 6.16 -5.47 0.81
N CYS A 93 5.70 -4.86 1.90
CA CYS A 93 4.46 -5.25 2.57
C CYS A 93 3.38 -5.48 1.50
N PRO A 94 2.49 -6.49 1.64
CA PRO A 94 1.28 -6.52 0.84
C PRO A 94 0.65 -5.12 0.95
N PRO A 95 0.39 -4.43 -0.18
CA PRO A 95 -0.21 -3.11 -0.13
C PRO A 95 -1.47 -3.22 0.71
N GLU A 96 -1.72 -2.23 1.57
CA GLU A 96 -2.98 -2.09 2.28
C GLU A 96 -4.13 -2.49 1.33
N PRO A 97 -5.15 -3.24 1.78
CA PRO A 97 -6.18 -3.79 0.90
C PRO A 97 -6.83 -2.71 0.00
N LEU A 98 -6.83 -1.46 0.46
CA LEU A 98 -7.25 -0.28 -0.28
C LEU A 98 -6.36 0.03 -1.51
N ALA A 99 -5.04 -0.07 -1.39
CA ALA A 99 -4.11 0.21 -2.49
C ALA A 99 -4.22 -0.85 -3.60
N VAL A 100 -4.40 -2.12 -3.23
CA VAL A 100 -4.66 -3.20 -4.20
C VAL A 100 -6.01 -2.97 -4.88
N ALA A 101 -7.06 -2.64 -4.12
CA ALA A 101 -8.39 -2.38 -4.67
C ALA A 101 -8.37 -1.22 -5.68
N LEU A 102 -7.70 -0.11 -5.37
CA LEU A 102 -7.57 1.03 -6.28
C LEU A 102 -6.78 0.66 -7.55
N ALA A 103 -5.69 -0.09 -7.43
CA ALA A 103 -4.92 -0.53 -8.59
C ALA A 103 -5.75 -1.41 -9.53
N VAL A 104 -6.52 -2.35 -8.99
CA VAL A 104 -7.42 -3.23 -9.77
C VAL A 104 -8.53 -2.41 -10.43
N LEU A 105 -9.15 -1.47 -9.70
CA LEU A 105 -10.20 -0.61 -10.26
C LEU A 105 -9.68 0.24 -11.43
N LEU A 106 -8.50 0.84 -11.29
CA LEU A 106 -7.88 1.62 -12.36
C LEU A 106 -7.54 0.75 -13.58
N ALA A 107 -7.00 -0.45 -13.37
CA ALA A 107 -6.69 -1.38 -14.45
C ALA A 107 -7.95 -1.80 -15.23
N VAL A 108 -9.06 -2.09 -14.54
CA VAL A 108 -10.34 -2.44 -15.17
C VAL A 108 -10.90 -1.26 -15.95
N LEU A 109 -10.87 -0.05 -15.39
CA LEU A 109 -11.33 1.16 -16.09
C LEU A 109 -10.53 1.41 -17.38
N VAL A 110 -9.21 1.28 -17.32
CA VAL A 110 -8.35 1.43 -18.51
C VAL A 110 -8.68 0.36 -19.57
N ALA A 111 -8.84 -0.90 -19.18
CA ALA A 111 -9.19 -1.98 -20.11
C ALA A 111 -10.55 -1.74 -20.80
N VAL A 112 -11.56 -1.28 -20.04
CA VAL A 112 -12.90 -0.96 -20.58
C VAL A 112 -12.85 0.24 -21.53
N LEU A 113 -12.07 1.27 -21.19
CA LEU A 113 -11.90 2.44 -22.07
C LEU A 113 -11.18 2.06 -23.36
N LEU A 114 -10.09 1.30 -23.29
CA LEU A 114 -9.38 0.83 -24.49
C LEU A 114 -10.27 -0.08 -25.36
N GLY A 115 -11.02 -1.00 -24.73
CA GLY A 115 -11.97 -1.86 -25.44
C GLY A 115 -13.08 -1.08 -26.14
N SER A 116 -13.69 -0.11 -25.45
CA SER A 116 -14.78 0.70 -26.02
C SER A 116 -14.29 1.61 -27.15
N VAL A 117 -13.08 2.17 -27.06
CA VAL A 117 -12.45 2.97 -28.11
C VAL A 117 -12.20 2.12 -29.36
N VAL A 118 -11.65 0.91 -29.22
CA VAL A 118 -11.44 -0.02 -30.35
C VAL A 118 -12.77 -0.40 -30.99
N ILE A 119 -13.78 -0.75 -30.18
CA ILE A 119 -15.13 -1.09 -30.70
C ILE A 119 -15.75 0.11 -31.42
N PHE A 120 -15.61 1.32 -30.87
CA PHE A 120 -16.11 2.54 -31.49
C PHE A 120 -15.40 2.85 -32.80
N PHE A 121 -14.08 2.73 -32.87
CA PHE A 121 -13.32 2.89 -34.12
C PHE A 121 -13.72 1.84 -35.16
N VAL A 122 -13.83 0.57 -34.77
CA VAL A 122 -14.30 -0.49 -35.67
C VAL A 122 -15.73 -0.19 -36.14
N TRP A 123 -16.60 0.26 -35.24
CA TRP A 123 -17.97 0.66 -35.59
C TRP A 123 -18.00 1.89 -36.52
N LEU A 124 -17.15 2.89 -36.28
CA LEU A 124 -17.01 4.07 -37.13
C LEU A 124 -16.47 3.69 -38.51
N CYS A 125 -15.44 2.86 -38.58
CA CYS A 125 -14.90 2.35 -39.84
C CYS A 125 -15.96 1.55 -40.62
N ARG A 126 -16.71 0.67 -39.95
CA ARG A 126 -17.81 -0.07 -40.55
C ARG A 126 -18.95 0.84 -41.01
N ARG A 127 -19.31 1.87 -40.22
CA ARG A 127 -20.35 2.85 -40.59
C ARG A 127 -19.93 3.75 -41.75
N SER A 128 -18.64 4.06 -41.87
CA SER A 128 -18.09 4.79 -43.01
C SER A 128 -18.08 3.96 -44.29
N GLN A 129 -17.97 2.63 -44.20
CA GLN A 129 -18.17 1.74 -45.35
C GLN A 129 -19.60 1.81 -45.89
N GLU A 130 -20.61 1.90 -45.02
CA GLU A 130 -22.00 2.11 -45.46
C GLU A 130 -22.18 3.47 -46.16
N LEU A 131 -21.46 4.53 -45.73
CA LEU A 131 -21.50 5.85 -46.36
C LEU A 131 -20.72 5.92 -47.70
N SER A 132 -19.73 5.05 -47.90
CA SER A 132 -19.00 4.92 -49.18
C SER A 132 -19.66 3.94 -50.15
N LEU A 133 -20.47 2.99 -49.65
CA LEU A 133 -21.39 2.17 -50.46
C LEU A 133 -22.60 2.98 -50.99
N SER A 134 -22.86 4.17 -50.42
CA SER A 134 -23.85 5.11 -50.93
C SER A 134 -23.29 6.21 -51.84
N VAL A 135 -22.04 6.12 -52.28
CA VAL A 135 -21.59 6.90 -53.46
C VAL A 135 -21.83 6.01 -54.68
N PRO A 136 -22.89 6.26 -55.49
CA PRO A 136 -23.09 5.51 -56.72
C PRO A 136 -22.01 5.96 -57.69
N TRP A 137 -21.01 5.12 -57.94
CA TRP A 137 -20.27 5.23 -59.19
C TRP A 137 -21.25 4.84 -60.29
N SER A 138 -21.85 5.84 -60.93
CA SER A 138 -22.66 5.67 -62.13
C SER A 138 -21.76 5.32 -63.31
N PRO A 139 -21.98 4.20 -64.02
CA PRO A 139 -21.25 3.84 -65.25
C PRO A 139 -21.50 4.78 -66.45
N LEU A 140 -22.13 5.94 -66.24
CA LEU A 140 -22.54 6.86 -67.31
C LEU A 140 -21.49 7.94 -67.62
N ASP A 141 -20.55 8.21 -66.71
CA ASP A 141 -19.52 9.25 -66.89
C ASP A 141 -18.29 8.79 -67.69
N ASP A 142 -18.07 7.48 -67.82
CA ASP A 142 -16.94 6.94 -68.60
C ASP A 142 -17.12 7.14 -70.12
N LYS A 143 -18.37 7.23 -70.58
CA LYS A 143 -18.69 7.43 -72.00
C LYS A 143 -18.47 8.88 -72.44
N GLU A 144 -18.72 9.83 -71.55
CA GLU A 144 -18.59 11.27 -71.83
C GLU A 144 -17.11 11.69 -71.86
N TYR A 145 -16.27 11.08 -71.02
CA TYR A 145 -14.82 11.28 -71.03
C TYR A 145 -14.13 10.70 -72.28
N LEU A 146 -14.58 9.54 -72.77
CA LEU A 146 -14.04 8.94 -73.99
C LEU A 146 -14.54 9.64 -75.27
N MET A 147 -15.71 10.28 -75.22
CA MET A 147 -16.19 11.12 -76.31
C MET A 147 -15.44 12.46 -76.36
N SER A 148 -15.11 13.08 -75.22
CA SER A 148 -14.45 14.39 -75.17
C SER A 148 -13.03 14.40 -75.77
N ASN A 149 -12.26 13.32 -75.61
CA ASN A 149 -10.89 13.22 -76.16
C ASN A 149 -10.82 12.86 -77.65
N ALA A 150 -11.95 12.51 -78.28
CA ALA A 150 -12.01 12.19 -79.71
C ALA A 150 -12.28 13.42 -80.59
N TYR A 151 -12.71 14.54 -80.02
CA TYR A 151 -13.00 15.79 -80.74
C TYR A 151 -11.89 16.85 -80.63
N THR A 152 -10.75 16.50 -80.03
CA THR A 152 -9.60 17.39 -79.78
C THR A 152 -8.33 17.01 -80.56
N LEU A 153 -8.46 16.23 -81.62
CA LEU A 153 -7.45 16.00 -82.68
C LEU A 153 -8.03 16.40 -84.03
#